data_AF-A0A519RME5-F1
#
_entry.id   AF-A0A519RME5-F1
#
_cell.length_a   1.000
_cell.length_b   1.000
_cell.length_c   1.000
_cell.angle_alpha   90.00
_cell.angle_beta   90.00
_cell.angle_gamma   90.00
#
_symmetry.space_group_name_H-M   'P 1'
#
loop_
_entity.id
_entity.type
_entity.pdbx_description
1 polymer ?
#
loop_
_entity_poly.entity_id
_entity_poly.type
_entity_poly.pdbx_seq_one_letter_code
_entity_poly.pdbx_strand_id
1 'polypeptide(L)'
;MFCLYNMPTIFSSYLIFALNSFSKEVSEKIHNNGGKYKIIKELQIEVLPLSEVFEKYLPKGQNIDFISIDVEGLDFQVLLSNDWDKYQPEVILVEENINVDDIGKSPIYQFLKEKGYSFFAKTLRTCIYKK
;
A
#
# COMPACT_ATOMS: atom_id res chain seq x y z
N MET A 1 0.47 9.62 3.08
CA MET A 1 1.78 8.95 2.96
C MET A 1 1.91 8.08 4.21
N PHE A 2 1.76 6.77 4.08
CA PHE A 2 1.41 5.89 5.21
C PHE A 2 2.27 4.62 5.26
N CYS A 3 2.67 4.26 6.48
CA CYS A 3 3.09 2.96 6.99
C CYS A 3 4.55 2.62 7.39
N LEU A 4 4.59 2.09 8.63
CA LEU A 4 5.55 1.36 9.47
C LEU A 4 6.63 2.12 10.23
N TYR A 5 6.56 1.94 11.56
CA TYR A 5 7.53 2.21 12.64
C TYR A 5 8.40 3.44 12.43
N ASN A 6 8.25 4.50 13.25
CA ASN A 6 9.07 5.71 13.43
C ASN A 6 10.57 5.63 13.04
N MET A 7 10.86 5.25 11.80
CA MET A 7 12.14 4.98 11.21
C MET A 7 12.08 5.71 9.87
N PRO A 8 13.01 6.65 9.62
CA PRO A 8 13.00 7.42 8.38
C PRO A 8 13.11 6.46 7.19
N THR A 9 12.09 6.46 6.33
CA THR A 9 12.09 5.66 5.10
C THR A 9 12.49 6.53 3.92
N ILE A 10 13.35 6.01 3.04
CA ILE A 10 13.82 6.75 1.87
C ILE A 10 12.75 6.69 0.78
N PHE A 11 12.32 7.85 0.32
CA PHE A 11 11.40 8.05 -0.79
C PHE A 11 12.15 8.68 -1.96
N SER A 12 12.25 7.98 -3.07
CA SER A 12 12.86 8.46 -4.31
C SER A 12 11.79 9.10 -5.20
N SER A 13 11.99 10.35 -5.60
CA SER A 13 11.02 11.14 -6.38
C SER A 13 11.50 11.39 -7.81
N TYR A 14 10.55 11.32 -8.76
CA TYR A 14 10.77 11.53 -10.20
C TYR A 14 9.87 12.66 -10.74
N LEU A 15 10.19 13.18 -11.94
CA LEU A 15 9.37 14.21 -12.60
C LEU A 15 7.97 13.68 -12.94
N ILE A 16 7.90 12.39 -13.28
CA ILE A 16 6.67 11.67 -13.49
C ILE A 16 6.27 11.08 -12.14
N PHE A 17 5.24 11.66 -11.51
CA PHE A 17 4.83 11.31 -10.15
C PHE A 17 4.53 9.83 -9.95
N ALA A 18 4.01 9.15 -10.97
CA ALA A 18 3.70 7.71 -10.94
C ALA A 18 4.94 6.79 -10.94
N LEU A 19 6.16 7.34 -10.86
CA LEU A 19 7.41 6.58 -10.73
C LEU A 19 8.04 6.74 -9.34
N ASN A 20 7.43 7.53 -8.46
CA ASN A 20 7.93 7.69 -7.10
C ASN A 20 7.93 6.34 -6.38
N SER A 21 8.89 6.10 -5.48
CA SER A 21 8.91 4.82 -4.78
C SER A 21 9.61 4.88 -3.43
N PHE A 22 9.15 4.06 -2.49
CA PHE A 22 9.88 3.70 -1.28
C PHE A 22 10.80 2.49 -1.51
N SER A 23 10.63 1.77 -2.61
CA SER A 23 11.49 0.64 -2.96
C SER A 23 12.73 1.13 -3.68
N LYS A 24 13.87 0.97 -3.00
CA LYS A 24 15.19 1.21 -3.58
C LYS A 24 15.41 0.36 -4.83
N GLU A 25 15.01 -0.92 -4.80
CA GLU A 25 15.15 -1.83 -5.93
C GLU A 25 14.36 -1.36 -7.16
N VAL A 26 13.11 -0.91 -6.97
CA VAL A 26 12.27 -0.37 -8.05
C VAL A 26 12.91 0.91 -8.61
N SER A 27 13.38 1.80 -7.73
CA SER A 27 14.03 3.04 -8.12
C SER A 27 15.32 2.80 -8.91
N GLU A 28 16.15 1.84 -8.49
CA GLU A 28 17.37 1.44 -9.20
C GLU A 28 17.04 0.82 -10.57
N LYS A 29 16.01 -0.04 -10.65
CA LYS A 29 15.56 -0.60 -11.94
C LYS A 29 15.09 0.49 -12.90
N ILE A 30 14.31 1.46 -12.44
CA ILE A 30 13.82 2.58 -13.25
C ILE A 30 14.99 3.45 -13.71
N HIS A 31 15.91 3.78 -12.81
CA HIS A 31 17.07 4.61 -13.11
C HIS A 31 18.00 3.96 -14.14
N ASN A 32 18.25 2.65 -14.00
CA ASN A 32 19.13 1.87 -14.86
C ASN A 32 18.47 1.49 -16.21
N ASN A 33 17.16 1.73 -16.38
CA ASN A 33 16.45 1.44 -17.63
C ASN A 33 16.72 2.51 -18.70
N GLY A 34 17.94 2.49 -19.25
CA GLY A 34 18.34 3.30 -20.40
C GLY A 34 18.50 4.80 -20.13
N GLY A 35 18.56 5.23 -18.87
CA GLY A 35 18.78 6.63 -18.49
C GLY A 35 17.62 7.58 -18.81
N LYS A 36 16.45 7.05 -19.18
CA LYS A 36 15.26 7.82 -19.56
C LYS A 36 14.63 8.55 -18.37
N TYR A 37 14.76 8.00 -17.17
CA TYR A 37 14.20 8.54 -15.94
C TYR A 37 15.30 8.72 -14.89
N LYS A 38 15.38 9.91 -14.32
CA LYS A 38 16.36 10.25 -13.28
C LYS A 38 15.65 10.54 -11.98
N ILE A 39 16.19 9.99 -10.89
CA ILE A 39 15.79 10.38 -9.54
C ILE A 39 16.14 11.85 -9.38
N ILE A 40 15.13 12.66 -9.05
CA ILE A 40 15.30 14.10 -8.83
C ILE A 40 15.78 14.34 -7.41
N LYS A 41 15.23 13.58 -6.47
CA LYS A 41 15.47 13.75 -5.03
C LYS A 41 15.21 12.47 -4.28
N GLU A 42 15.98 12.25 -3.22
CA GLU A 42 15.67 11.29 -2.17
C GLU A 42 15.32 12.04 -0.89
N LEU A 43 14.26 11.60 -0.22
CA LEU A 43 13.74 12.20 0.99
C LEU A 43 13.65 11.15 2.07
N GLN A 44 14.11 11.47 3.28
CA GLN A 44 13.69 10.72 4.46
C GLN A 44 12.34 11.26 4.91
N ILE A 45 11.34 10.38 4.96
CA ILE A 45 9.97 10.74 5.29
C ILE A 45 9.52 9.94 6.51
N GLU A 46 8.91 10.64 7.47
CA GLU A 46 8.23 10.01 8.58
C GLU A 46 6.91 9.40 8.12
N VAL A 47 6.66 8.16 8.56
CA VAL A 47 5.49 7.37 8.19
C VAL A 47 4.73 6.94 9.44
N LEU A 48 3.40 6.94 9.36
CA LEU A 48 2.53 6.53 10.46
C LEU A 48 1.87 5.17 10.17
N PRO A 49 1.68 4.29 11.17
CA PRO A 49 0.81 3.12 11.08
C PRO A 49 -0.63 3.49 10.67
N LEU A 50 -1.31 2.62 9.92
CA LEU A 50 -2.68 2.85 9.46
C LEU A 50 -3.67 3.02 10.64
N SER A 51 -3.46 2.26 11.72
CA SER A 51 -4.24 2.39 12.95
C SER A 51 -4.16 3.79 13.57
N GLU A 52 -2.96 4.38 13.63
CA GLU A 52 -2.77 5.76 14.13
C GLU A 52 -3.40 6.81 13.22
N VAL A 53 -3.38 6.57 11.91
CA VAL A 53 -4.06 7.43 10.94
C VAL A 53 -5.56 7.44 11.21
N PHE A 54 -6.17 6.26 11.39
CA PHE A 54 -7.58 6.19 11.73
C PHE A 54 -7.86 6.82 13.10
N GLU A 55 -7.06 6.54 14.13
CA GLU A 55 -7.28 7.15 15.45
C GLU A 55 -7.23 8.68 15.42
N LYS A 56 -6.32 9.24 14.62
CA LYS A 56 -6.12 10.69 14.55
C LYS A 56 -7.14 11.41 13.68
N TYR A 57 -7.59 10.77 12.59
CA TYR A 57 -8.34 11.46 11.54
C TYR A 57 -9.75 10.91 11.29
N LEU A 58 -10.06 9.68 11.73
CA LEU A 58 -11.41 9.12 11.57
C LEU A 58 -12.33 9.68 12.65
N PRO A 59 -13.48 10.29 12.29
CA PRO A 59 -14.46 10.72 13.28
C PRO A 59 -14.95 9.57 14.16
N LYS A 60 -15.17 9.85 15.45
CA LYS A 60 -15.61 8.82 16.41
C LYS A 60 -16.94 8.20 15.97
N GLY A 61 -16.99 6.87 15.93
CA GLY A 61 -18.17 6.10 15.55
C GLY A 61 -18.46 6.06 14.05
N GLN A 62 -17.57 6.62 13.22
CA GLN A 62 -17.70 6.52 11.77
C GLN A 62 -17.18 5.16 11.29
N ASN A 63 -18.03 4.42 10.58
CA ASN A 63 -17.63 3.22 9.86
C ASN A 63 -16.82 3.57 8.60
N ILE A 64 -15.97 2.66 8.18
CA ILE A 64 -15.17 2.84 6.97
C ILE A 64 -15.80 1.99 5.87
N ASP A 65 -16.48 2.62 4.92
CA ASP A 65 -17.10 1.87 3.81
C ASP A 65 -16.05 1.37 2.81
N PHE A 66 -14.97 2.13 2.65
CA PHE A 66 -14.01 1.92 1.57
C PHE A 66 -12.63 2.49 1.91
N ILE A 67 -11.57 1.76 1.56
CA ILE A 67 -10.21 2.29 1.51
C ILE A 67 -9.49 1.86 0.23
N SER A 68 -8.57 2.70 -0.24
CA SER A 68 -7.61 2.39 -1.29
C SER A 68 -6.20 2.56 -0.75
N ILE A 69 -5.40 1.50 -0.86
CA ILE A 69 -4.01 1.43 -0.44
C ILE A 69 -3.15 1.33 -1.70
N ASP A 70 -2.39 2.39 -1.93
CA ASP A 70 -1.39 2.50 -2.98
C ASP A 70 -0.24 3.33 -2.40
N VAL A 71 0.74 2.64 -1.80
CA VAL A 71 1.88 3.25 -1.09
C VAL A 71 3.19 2.80 -1.71
N GLU A 72 3.21 2.73 -3.04
CA GLU A 72 4.44 2.60 -3.85
C GLU A 72 5.37 1.47 -3.37
N GLY A 73 4.79 0.31 -3.04
CA GLY A 73 5.49 -0.90 -2.61
C GLY A 73 5.48 -1.19 -1.10
N LEU A 74 4.80 -0.36 -0.29
CA LEU A 74 4.58 -0.60 1.15
C LEU A 74 3.16 -1.08 1.48
N ASP A 75 2.41 -1.52 0.48
CA ASP A 75 0.98 -1.80 0.58
C ASP A 75 0.66 -2.92 1.58
N PHE A 76 1.44 -4.01 1.57
CA PHE A 76 1.25 -5.08 2.54
C PHE A 76 1.60 -4.63 3.96
N GLN A 77 2.65 -3.82 4.11
CA GLN A 77 3.05 -3.20 5.36
C GLN A 77 1.92 -2.31 5.92
N VAL A 78 1.24 -1.53 5.07
CA VAL A 78 0.04 -0.74 5.43
C VAL A 78 -1.02 -1.62 6.06
N LEU A 79 -1.35 -2.75 5.44
CA LEU A 79 -2.33 -3.70 5.98
C LEU A 79 -1.91 -4.28 7.33
N LEU A 80 -0.64 -4.64 7.49
CA LEU A 80 -0.12 -5.21 8.74
C LEU A 80 -0.15 -4.22 9.92
N SER A 81 -0.11 -2.92 9.64
CA SER A 81 -0.09 -1.87 10.67
C SER A 81 -1.47 -1.45 11.20
N ASN A 82 -2.53 -1.99 10.61
CA ASN A 82 -3.90 -1.69 11.00
C ASN A 82 -4.31 -2.46 12.25
N ASP A 83 -5.21 -1.87 13.03
CA ASP A 83 -5.91 -2.55 14.12
C ASP A 83 -7.19 -3.18 13.53
N TRP A 84 -7.11 -4.47 13.23
CA TRP A 84 -8.20 -5.23 12.59
C TRP A 84 -9.33 -5.62 13.53
N ASP A 85 -9.18 -5.42 14.84
CA ASP A 85 -10.29 -5.59 15.77
C ASP A 85 -11.17 -4.33 15.77
N LYS A 86 -10.55 -3.16 15.54
CA LYS A 86 -11.22 -1.86 15.60
C LYS A 86 -11.62 -1.29 14.23
N TYR A 87 -10.72 -1.30 13.25
CA TYR A 87 -10.93 -0.66 11.94
C TYR A 87 -11.03 -1.72 10.85
N GLN A 88 -12.26 -2.00 10.43
CA GLN A 88 -12.55 -3.05 9.48
C GLN A 88 -13.36 -2.49 8.30
N PRO A 89 -12.70 -1.93 7.28
CA PRO A 89 -13.39 -1.38 6.12
C PRO A 89 -14.27 -2.41 5.42
N GLU A 90 -15.40 -2.01 4.83
CA GLU A 90 -16.24 -2.96 4.07
C GLU A 90 -15.57 -3.39 2.75
N VAL A 91 -14.89 -2.46 2.07
CA VAL A 91 -14.15 -2.70 0.81
C VAL A 91 -12.72 -2.19 0.92
N ILE A 92 -11.77 -2.99 0.45
CA ILE A 92 -10.33 -2.66 0.46
C ILE A 92 -9.76 -2.84 -0.95
N LEU A 93 -9.14 -1.78 -1.47
CA LEU A 93 -8.33 -1.80 -2.67
C LEU A 93 -6.86 -1.80 -2.29
N VAL A 94 -6.06 -2.65 -2.93
CA VAL A 94 -4.63 -2.73 -2.67
C VAL A 94 -3.87 -2.86 -3.99
N GLU A 95 -2.86 -2.02 -4.21
CA GLU A 95 -1.94 -2.21 -5.33
C GLU A 95 -1.13 -3.50 -5.13
N GLU A 96 -1.14 -4.37 -6.14
CA GLU A 96 -0.38 -5.61 -6.14
C GLU A 96 -0.06 -6.07 -7.57
N ASN A 97 1.22 -6.33 -7.82
CA ASN A 97 1.70 -6.88 -9.08
C ASN A 97 1.68 -8.42 -9.08
N ILE A 98 0.48 -9.00 -9.13
CA ILE A 98 0.25 -10.45 -9.21
C ILE A 98 -0.77 -10.78 -10.31
N ASN A 99 -0.58 -11.90 -11.02
CA ASN A 99 -1.58 -12.41 -11.95
C ASN A 99 -2.80 -12.97 -11.20
N VAL A 100 -3.98 -12.86 -11.80
CA VAL A 100 -5.24 -13.39 -11.22
C VAL A 100 -5.11 -14.90 -10.95
N ASP A 101 -4.51 -15.65 -11.86
CA ASP A 101 -4.31 -17.10 -11.73
C ASP A 101 -3.42 -17.47 -10.53
N ASP A 102 -2.58 -16.53 -10.09
CA ASP A 102 -1.64 -16.71 -8.97
C ASP A 102 -2.14 -16.10 -7.66
N ILE A 103 -3.36 -15.54 -7.61
CA ILE A 103 -3.85 -14.78 -6.44
C ILE A 103 -3.78 -15.56 -5.13
N GLY A 104 -3.94 -16.88 -5.17
CA GLY A 104 -3.82 -17.74 -3.99
C GLY A 104 -2.43 -17.73 -3.32
N LYS A 105 -1.40 -17.29 -4.05
CA LYS A 105 -0.01 -17.14 -3.57
C LYS A 105 0.27 -15.75 -3.00
N SER A 106 -0.64 -14.79 -3.17
CA SER A 106 -0.46 -13.44 -2.67
C SER A 106 -0.48 -13.43 -1.13
N PRO A 107 0.54 -12.83 -0.47
CA PRO A 107 0.51 -12.63 0.97
C PRO A 107 -0.61 -11.67 1.40
N ILE A 108 -0.96 -10.71 0.54
CA ILE A 108 -2.07 -9.77 0.76
C ILE A 108 -3.41 -10.51 0.74
N TYR A 109 -3.64 -11.37 -0.26
CA TYR A 109 -4.83 -12.20 -0.34
C TYR A 109 -4.96 -13.12 0.87
N GLN A 110 -3.91 -13.84 1.23
CA GLN A 110 -3.92 -14.76 2.36
C GLN A 110 -4.25 -14.03 3.67
N PHE A 111 -3.58 -12.90 3.91
CA PHE A 111 -3.82 -12.08 5.08
C PHE A 111 -5.25 -11.54 5.15
N LEU A 112 -5.75 -10.93 4.08
CA LEU A 112 -7.11 -10.38 4.06
C LEU A 112 -8.18 -11.47 4.16
N LYS A 113 -7.93 -12.66 3.59
CA LYS A 113 -8.79 -13.84 3.75
C LYS A 113 -8.90 -14.26 5.21
N GLU A 114 -7.80 -14.28 5.95
CA GLU A 114 -7.81 -14.57 7.40
C GLU A 114 -8.59 -13.51 8.19
N LYS A 115 -8.67 -12.27 7.71
CA LYS A 115 -9.50 -11.20 8.27
C LYS A 115 -10.97 -11.25 7.81
N GLY A 116 -11.37 -12.28 7.08
CA GLY A 116 -12.74 -12.49 6.63
C GLY A 116 -13.11 -11.79 5.33
N TYR A 117 -12.14 -11.27 4.57
CA TYR A 117 -12.39 -10.68 3.26
C TYR A 117 -12.32 -11.72 2.15
N SER A 118 -13.16 -11.56 1.15
CA SER A 118 -13.12 -12.30 -0.11
C SER A 118 -12.49 -11.47 -1.20
N PHE A 119 -11.69 -12.10 -2.06
CA PHE A 119 -11.25 -11.49 -3.31
C PHE A 119 -12.47 -11.27 -4.22
N PHE A 120 -12.69 -10.03 -4.63
CA PHE A 120 -13.87 -9.63 -5.40
C PHE A 120 -13.54 -9.45 -6.88
N ALA A 121 -12.50 -8.68 -7.18
CA ALA A 121 -12.06 -8.42 -8.54
C ALA A 121 -10.61 -7.94 -8.58
N LYS A 122 -10.01 -7.92 -9.77
CA LYS A 122 -8.71 -7.30 -10.02
C LYS A 122 -8.77 -6.48 -11.31
N THR A 123 -8.15 -5.29 -11.28
CA THR A 123 -7.90 -4.45 -12.46
C THR A 123 -6.49 -4.72 -13.00
N LEU A 124 -5.80 -3.74 -13.60
CA LEU A 124 -4.42 -3.94 -14.04
C LEU A 124 -3.49 -4.20 -12.85
N ARG A 125 -3.47 -3.28 -11.87
CA ARG A 125 -2.57 -3.34 -10.72
C ARG A 125 -3.27 -3.36 -9.37
N THR A 126 -4.59 -3.20 -9.31
CA THR A 126 -5.32 -3.11 -8.05
C THR A 126 -6.17 -4.34 -7.85
N CYS A 127 -6.04 -4.98 -6.69
CA CYS A 127 -6.93 -6.04 -6.22
C CYS A 127 -8.01 -5.43 -5.32
N ILE A 128 -9.26 -5.89 -5.48
CA ILE A 128 -10.44 -5.45 -4.73
C ILE A 128 -10.86 -6.60 -3.82
N TYR A 129 -10.99 -6.29 -2.53
CA TYR A 129 -11.42 -7.21 -1.48
C TYR A 129 -12.68 -6.68 -0.80
N LYS A 130 -13.59 -7.59 -0.43
CA LYS A 130 -14.86 -7.24 0.21
C LYS A 130 -15.19 -8.26 1.30
N LYS A 131 -15.75 -7.82 2.42
CA LYS A 131 -16.36 -8.71 3.42
C LYS A 131 -17.61 -9.43 2.90
#